data_AF-A0A661NS00-F1
#
_entry.id   AF-A0A661NS00-F1
#
_cell.length_a   1.000
_cell.length_b   1.000
_cell.length_c   1.000
_cell.angle_alpha   90.00
_cell.angle_beta   90.00
_cell.angle_gamma   90.00
#
_symmetry.space_group_name_H-M   'P 1'
#
loop_
_entity.id
_entity.type
_entity.pdbx_description
1 polymer ?
#
loop_
_entity_poly.entity_id
_entity_poly.type
_entity_poly.pdbx_seq_one_letter_code
_entity_poly.pdbx_strand_id
1 'polypeptide(L)'
;MGKKNSSTVENRVYLFKDMGAAFLAEHGAGLLGTEAQRAKVLRALGDIAHAACVMADHGDIEGRRIGDMVAQGHKKAAKKGQ
;
A
#
# COMPACT_ATOMS: atom_id res chain seq x y z
N MET A 1 7.82 -26.41 24.61
CA MET A 1 7.23 -25.06 24.45
C MET A 1 8.01 -24.31 23.39
N GLY A 2 7.49 -24.19 22.18
CA GLY A 2 8.10 -23.39 21.11
C GLY A 2 7.00 -22.63 20.41
N LYS A 3 6.90 -21.33 20.66
CA LYS A 3 5.96 -20.44 19.95
C LYS A 3 6.40 -20.41 18.48
N LYS A 4 5.78 -21.25 17.65
CA LYS A 4 5.97 -21.20 16.19
C LYS A 4 5.39 -19.87 15.72
N ASN A 5 6.25 -19.07 15.10
CA ASN A 5 5.92 -17.78 14.50
C ASN A 5 4.77 -17.95 13.49
N SER A 6 3.55 -17.76 13.94
CA SER A 6 2.37 -17.70 13.10
C SER A 6 2.29 -16.32 12.45
N SER A 7 3.20 -16.04 11.51
CA SER A 7 3.02 -14.97 10.52
C SER A 7 1.97 -15.46 9.52
N THR A 8 0.71 -15.53 9.98
CA THR A 8 -0.41 -15.90 9.13
C THR A 8 -0.77 -14.71 8.25
N VAL A 9 -1.20 -14.99 7.02
CA VAL A 9 -1.73 -13.99 6.06
C VAL A 9 -2.73 -13.02 6.71
N GLU A 10 -3.45 -13.48 7.75
CA GLU A 10 -4.34 -12.68 8.58
C GLU A 10 -3.67 -11.42 9.16
N ASN A 11 -2.45 -11.52 9.72
CA ASN A 11 -1.73 -10.36 10.26
C ASN A 11 -1.42 -9.29 9.20
N ARG A 12 -1.36 -9.68 7.91
CA ARG A 12 -1.03 -8.79 6.79
C ARG A 12 -2.28 -8.08 6.22
N VAL A 13 -3.44 -8.73 6.24
CA VAL A 13 -4.72 -8.11 5.87
C VAL A 13 -5.12 -7.05 6.91
N TYR A 14 -4.88 -7.31 8.20
CA TYR A 14 -5.09 -6.32 9.24
C TYR A 14 -4.17 -5.10 9.07
N LEU A 15 -2.91 -5.29 8.67
CA LEU A 15 -1.98 -4.20 8.42
C LEU A 15 -2.49 -3.25 7.31
N PHE A 16 -3.09 -3.77 6.24
CA PHE A 16 -3.68 -2.92 5.19
C PHE A 16 -4.87 -2.11 5.71
N LYS A 17 -5.78 -2.78 6.45
CA LYS A 17 -6.95 -2.12 7.02
C LYS A 17 -6.52 -0.99 7.96
N ASP A 18 -5.51 -1.22 8.78
CA ASP A 18 -5.00 -0.25 9.75
C ASP A 18 -4.25 0.90 9.07
N MET A 19 -3.42 0.61 8.06
CA MET A 19 -2.75 1.64 7.25
C MET A 19 -3.74 2.50 6.47
N GLY A 20 -4.75 1.88 5.85
CA GLY A 20 -5.80 2.59 5.12
C GLY A 20 -6.64 3.47 6.05
N ALA A 21 -7.00 2.96 7.23
CA ALA A 21 -7.72 3.72 8.25
C ALA A 21 -6.89 4.91 8.77
N ALA A 22 -5.61 4.71 9.07
CA ALA A 22 -4.70 5.77 9.50
C ALA A 22 -4.55 6.86 8.42
N PHE A 23 -4.35 6.44 7.16
CA PHE A 23 -4.24 7.37 6.04
C PHE A 23 -5.52 8.19 5.84
N LEU A 24 -6.70 7.55 5.93
CA LEU A 24 -7.99 8.24 5.83
C LEU A 24 -8.26 9.16 7.02
N ALA A 25 -7.80 8.83 8.22
CA ALA A 25 -7.92 9.69 9.38
C ALA A 25 -7.14 11.01 9.18
N GLU A 26 -5.96 10.95 8.56
CA GLU A 26 -5.09 12.12 8.37
C GLU A 26 -5.41 12.90 7.08
N HIS A 27 -5.80 12.21 6.01
CA HIS A 27 -5.93 12.81 4.67
C HIS A 27 -7.32 12.66 4.05
N GLY A 28 -8.27 12.04 4.74
CA GLY A 28 -9.63 11.77 4.23
C GLY A 28 -10.41 13.04 3.87
N ALA A 29 -10.12 14.18 4.49
CA ALA A 29 -10.71 15.47 4.10
C ALA A 29 -10.44 15.82 2.62
N GLY A 30 -9.31 15.36 2.06
CA GLY A 30 -9.00 15.56 0.65
C GLY A 30 -9.92 14.83 -0.32
N LEU A 31 -10.66 13.80 0.13
CA LEU A 31 -11.71 13.15 -0.66
C LEU A 31 -12.92 14.05 -0.89
N LEU A 32 -13.14 15.03 -0.01
CA LEU A 32 -14.23 15.99 -0.12
C LEU A 32 -13.80 17.31 -0.78
N GLY A 33 -12.50 17.46 -1.04
CA GLY A 33 -11.91 18.64 -1.68
C GLY A 33 -12.11 18.69 -3.20
N THR A 34 -11.25 19.49 -3.86
CA THR A 34 -11.21 19.64 -5.32
C THR A 34 -10.93 18.31 -6.02
N GLU A 35 -11.21 18.22 -7.32
CA GLU A 35 -10.88 17.01 -8.10
C GLU A 35 -9.40 16.64 -8.02
N ALA A 36 -8.51 17.63 -8.03
CA ALA A 36 -7.07 17.40 -7.88
C ALA A 36 -6.70 16.83 -6.50
N GLN A 37 -7.32 17.32 -5.42
CA GLN A 37 -7.13 16.79 -4.07
C GLN A 37 -7.66 15.36 -3.96
N ARG A 38 -8.86 15.12 -4.47
CA ARG A 38 -9.50 13.79 -4.49
C ARG A 38 -8.68 12.79 -5.28
N ALA A 39 -8.20 13.15 -6.47
CA ALA A 39 -7.35 12.30 -7.29
C ALA A 39 -6.03 11.94 -6.58
N LYS A 40 -5.43 12.89 -5.85
CA LYS A 40 -4.21 12.65 -5.07
C LYS A 40 -4.46 11.64 -3.94
N VAL A 41 -5.55 11.79 -3.20
CA VAL A 41 -5.89 10.89 -2.08
C VAL A 41 -6.26 9.50 -2.60
N LEU A 42 -7.02 9.40 -3.70
CA LEU A 42 -7.35 8.12 -4.32
C LEU A 42 -6.12 7.39 -4.89
N ARG A 43 -5.17 8.14 -5.48
CA ARG A 43 -3.91 7.55 -5.94
C ARG A 43 -3.12 6.94 -4.78
N ALA A 44 -2.97 7.69 -3.68
CA ALA A 44 -2.25 7.21 -2.51
C ALA A 44 -2.93 5.97 -1.87
N LEU A 45 -4.27 5.93 -1.82
CA LEU A 45 -5.01 4.73 -1.40
C LEU A 45 -4.73 3.53 -2.32
N GLY A 46 -4.65 3.77 -3.64
CA GLY A 46 -4.26 2.76 -4.61
C GLY A 46 -2.85 2.22 -4.37
N ASP A 47 -1.90 3.09 -4.05
CA ASP A 47 -0.51 2.70 -3.75
C ASP A 47 -0.43 1.86 -2.47
N ILE A 48 -1.19 2.21 -1.42
CA ILE A 48 -1.28 1.43 -0.17
C ILE A 48 -1.88 0.05 -0.45
N ALA A 49 -2.94 -0.04 -1.26
CA ALA A 49 -3.55 -1.30 -1.64
C ALA A 49 -2.60 -2.18 -2.46
N HIS A 50 -1.87 -1.59 -3.39
CA HIS A 50 -0.88 -2.31 -4.18
C HIS A 50 0.26 -2.84 -3.31
N ALA A 51 0.81 -2.01 -2.41
CA ALA A 51 1.85 -2.43 -1.48
C ALA A 51 1.37 -3.59 -0.61
N ALA A 52 0.12 -3.54 -0.11
CA ALA A 52 -0.45 -4.63 0.67
C ALA A 52 -0.57 -5.94 -0.11
N CYS A 53 -1.00 -5.90 -1.38
CA CYS A 53 -1.02 -7.09 -2.23
C CYS A 53 0.39 -7.66 -2.47
N VAL A 54 1.36 -6.80 -2.77
CA VAL A 54 2.77 -7.21 -2.95
C VAL A 54 3.33 -7.83 -1.66
N MET A 55 3.05 -7.25 -0.49
CA MET A 55 3.45 -7.81 0.81
C MET A 55 2.80 -9.17 1.07
N ALA A 56 1.53 -9.32 0.72
CA ALA A 56 0.78 -10.57 0.88
C ALA A 56 1.35 -11.68 -0.02
N ASP A 57 1.66 -11.35 -1.28
CA ASP A 57 2.23 -12.29 -2.26
C ASP A 57 3.67 -12.71 -1.91
N HIS A 58 4.43 -11.83 -1.25
CA HIS A 58 5.86 -12.04 -1.07
C HIS A 58 6.34 -12.48 0.31
N GLY A 59 5.45 -12.68 1.30
CA GLY A 59 5.67 -13.48 2.51
C GLY A 59 6.73 -12.99 3.51
N ASP A 60 7.97 -12.79 3.06
CA ASP A 60 9.19 -12.52 3.83
C ASP A 60 10.11 -11.46 3.18
N ILE A 61 9.60 -10.65 2.24
CA ILE A 61 10.38 -9.55 1.68
C ILE A 61 10.38 -8.35 2.65
N GLU A 62 11.57 -7.88 3.02
CA GLU A 62 11.72 -6.66 3.82
C GLU A 62 11.01 -5.46 3.16
N GLY A 63 10.22 -4.71 3.94
CA GLY A 63 9.38 -3.62 3.43
C GLY A 63 10.12 -2.53 2.62
N ARG A 64 11.43 -2.34 2.86
CA ARG A 64 12.27 -1.42 2.06
C ARG A 64 12.34 -1.84 0.59
N ARG A 65 12.44 -3.15 0.33
CA ARG A 65 12.50 -3.73 -1.02
C ARG A 65 11.15 -3.66 -1.73
N ILE A 66 10.04 -3.61 -0.98
CA ILE A 66 8.70 -3.40 -1.52
C ILE A 66 8.53 -1.97 -2.00
N GLY A 67 9.01 -0.98 -1.24
CA GLY A 67 9.04 0.42 -1.68
C GLY A 67 9.76 0.61 -3.02
N ASP A 68 10.90 -0.06 -3.20
CA ASP A 68 11.65 -0.03 -4.46
C ASP A 68 10.89 -0.70 -5.61
N MET A 69 10.18 -1.80 -5.36
CA MET A 69 9.37 -2.50 -6.38
C MET A 69 8.18 -1.66 -6.84
N VAL A 70 7.46 -1.03 -5.91
CA VAL A 70 6.36 -0.09 -6.22
C VAL A 70 6.91 1.05 -7.07
N ALA A 71 7.98 1.72 -6.62
CA ALA A 71 8.61 2.82 -7.34
C ALA A 71 9.08 2.43 -8.76
N GLN A 72 9.60 1.21 -8.95
CA GLN A 72 9.97 0.68 -10.27
C GLN A 72 8.76 0.38 -11.15
N GLY A 73 7.65 -0.09 -10.59
CA GLY A 73 6.38 -0.28 -11.28
C GLY A 73 5.87 1.04 -11.90
N HIS A 74 5.89 2.13 -11.13
CA HIS A 74 5.51 3.46 -11.63
C HIS A 74 6.44 3.95 -12.76
N LYS A 75 7.75 3.69 -12.67
CA LYS A 75 8.70 4.06 -13.74
C LYS A 75 8.46 3.29 -15.04
N LYS A 76 8.11 2.00 -14.97
CA LYS A 76 7.78 1.20 -16.15
C LYS A 76 6.46 1.62 -16.79
N ALA A 77 5.45 1.96 -15.98
CA ALA A 77 4.19 2.50 -16.49
C ALA A 77 4.38 3.86 -17.20
N ALA A 78 5.22 4.74 -16.66
CA ALA A 78 5.56 6.02 -17.29
C ALA A 78 6.32 5.89 -18.63
N LYS A 79 7.15 4.85 -18.76
CA LYS A 79 7.89 4.55 -20.01
C LYS A 79 7.06 3.87 -21.10
N LYS A 80 5.93 3.25 -20.76
CA LYS A 80 5.04 2.58 -21.71
C LYS A 80 3.95 3.51 -22.28
N GLY A 81 3.85 4.73 -21.76
CA GLY A 81 2.91 5.76 -22.20
C GLY A 81 3.54 6.90 -23.01
N GLN A 82 4.80 6.75 -23.44
CA GLN A 82 5.46 7.55 -24.49
C GLN A 82 5.65 6.67 -25.73
#